data_AF-A0A2N0XUI4-F1
#
_entry.id   AF-A0A2N0XUI4-F1
#
_cell.length_a   1.000
_cell.length_b   1.000
_cell.length_c   1.000
_cell.angle_alpha   90.00
_cell.angle_beta   90.00
_cell.angle_gamma   90.00
#
_symmetry.space_group_name_H-M   'P 1'
#
loop_
_entity.id
_entity.type
_entity.pdbx_description
1 polymer ?
#
loop_
_entity_poly.entity_id
_entity_poly.type
_entity_poly.pdbx_seq_one_letter_code
_entity_poly.pdbx_strand_id
1 'polypeptide(L)'
;MSDLLSKRKNRDEQNRIQHITPTSAGWTYIGFDVVQLTSGQSQSFEAVEGQEICVVLVSGKARATLAGESLGEIGERMSPFDKIKPYAVYLSSGDGCTLNAQTDLELAVCRAPGKGTHPSRLISPKDIGAEHRGNGRNQRFVHNILPDNEPADSLLVVEVYTDEGCTSSYPSHKHDQDDPPNETLLEETYYHRLNPEQGFCFQRVYTDDRTLDESMAVYDRDVVQVPKGYHPVATVAGYDSYYLNVMAGPVRQWLFTWEKDHQWVNTDEYKKMD
;
A
#
# COMPACT_ATOMS: atom_id res chain seq x y z
N MET A 1 2.28 -15.56 17.35
CA MET A 1 2.09 -14.29 16.61
C MET A 1 1.14 -14.61 15.47
N SER A 2 0.22 -13.71 15.12
CA SER A 2 -0.65 -13.91 13.96
C SER A 2 0.20 -14.13 12.71
N ASP A 3 -0.17 -15.08 11.86
CA ASP A 3 0.51 -15.34 10.60
C ASP A 3 0.28 -14.21 9.58
N LEU A 4 -0.65 -13.29 9.86
CA LEU A 4 -0.94 -12.12 9.03
C LEU A 4 0.07 -10.97 9.20
N LEU A 5 0.91 -11.00 10.25
CA LEU A 5 1.85 -9.93 10.57
C LEU A 5 3.29 -10.32 10.23
N SER A 6 3.84 -9.70 9.19
CA SER A 6 5.26 -9.77 8.86
C SER A 6 6.03 -8.63 9.52
N LYS A 7 6.78 -8.95 10.57
CA LYS A 7 7.66 -7.99 11.25
C LYS A 7 8.81 -7.55 10.35
N ARG A 8 9.19 -6.26 10.44
CA ARG A 8 10.39 -5.72 9.78
C ARG A 8 11.60 -6.62 10.07
N LYS A 9 12.39 -6.92 9.04
CA LYS A 9 13.66 -7.64 9.15
C LYS A 9 14.85 -6.72 8.90
N ASN A 10 16.04 -7.19 9.26
CA ASN A 10 17.28 -6.59 8.76
C ASN A 10 17.33 -6.71 7.23
N ARG A 11 18.06 -5.78 6.59
CA ARG A 11 18.30 -5.83 5.15
C ARG A 11 18.92 -7.18 4.76
N ASP A 12 18.31 -7.85 3.81
CA ASP A 12 18.90 -9.03 3.17
C ASP A 12 19.92 -8.66 2.09
N GLU A 13 20.42 -9.65 1.35
CA GLU A 13 21.41 -9.47 0.28
C GLU A 13 20.88 -8.64 -0.91
N GLN A 14 19.56 -8.51 -1.03
CA GLN A 14 18.88 -7.68 -2.03
C GLN A 14 18.42 -6.34 -1.43
N ASN A 15 18.95 -5.96 -0.26
CA ASN A 15 18.60 -4.76 0.50
C ASN A 15 17.13 -4.71 0.96
N ARG A 16 16.41 -5.83 0.99
CA ARG A 16 15.01 -5.90 1.39
C ARG A 16 14.87 -6.00 2.90
N ILE A 17 13.93 -5.26 3.46
CA ILE A 17 13.50 -5.37 4.87
C ILE A 17 12.15 -6.07 5.02
N GLN A 18 11.41 -6.19 3.91
CA GLN A 18 10.15 -6.92 3.77
C GLN A 18 10.17 -7.68 2.45
N HIS A 19 9.68 -8.91 2.48
CA HIS A 19 9.55 -9.77 1.29
C HIS A 19 8.32 -10.68 1.45
N ILE A 20 7.23 -10.27 0.82
CA ILE A 20 5.97 -11.00 0.75
C ILE A 20 5.77 -11.48 -0.68
N THR A 21 5.52 -12.77 -0.82
CA THR A 21 5.20 -13.43 -2.10
C THR A 21 3.82 -14.07 -2.00
N PRO A 22 3.16 -14.38 -3.14
CA PRO A 22 1.92 -15.13 -3.12
C PRO A 22 2.02 -16.43 -2.32
N THR A 23 3.13 -17.15 -2.50
CA THR A 23 3.40 -18.40 -1.78
C THR A 23 3.56 -18.20 -0.27
N SER A 24 4.31 -17.19 0.18
CA SER A 24 4.50 -16.95 1.61
C SER A 24 3.26 -16.42 2.31
N ALA A 25 2.40 -15.69 1.59
CA ALA A 25 1.13 -15.16 2.12
C ALA A 25 -0.02 -16.19 2.01
N GLY A 26 0.18 -17.28 1.27
CA GLY A 26 -0.86 -18.29 1.05
C GLY A 26 -1.98 -17.84 0.11
N TRP A 27 -1.67 -16.95 -0.83
CA TRP A 27 -2.63 -16.35 -1.77
C TRP A 27 -2.12 -16.39 -3.22
N THR A 28 -2.78 -15.71 -4.16
CA THR A 28 -2.57 -15.88 -5.60
C THR A 28 -1.88 -14.69 -6.28
N TYR A 29 -2.21 -13.45 -5.95
CA TYR A 29 -1.88 -12.29 -6.80
C TYR A 29 -0.71 -11.47 -6.27
N ILE A 30 -0.74 -11.02 -5.02
CA ILE A 30 0.14 -9.93 -4.58
C ILE A 30 1.53 -10.42 -4.20
N GLY A 31 2.54 -9.74 -4.71
CA GLY A 31 3.87 -9.68 -4.12
C GLY A 31 4.18 -8.28 -3.61
N PHE A 32 4.90 -8.18 -2.50
CA PHE A 32 5.28 -6.90 -1.91
C PHE A 32 6.66 -6.97 -1.27
N ASP A 33 7.56 -6.08 -1.68
CA ASP A 33 8.84 -5.87 -1.02
C ASP A 33 8.97 -4.44 -0.51
N VAL A 34 9.85 -4.25 0.48
CA VAL A 34 10.42 -2.95 0.78
C VAL A 34 11.93 -3.04 0.72
N VAL A 35 12.54 -2.21 -0.13
CA VAL A 35 13.99 -2.11 -0.34
C VAL A 35 14.51 -0.82 0.29
N GLN A 36 15.62 -0.92 1.02
CA GLN A 36 16.31 0.22 1.62
C GLN A 36 17.73 0.39 1.09
N LEU A 37 17.96 1.46 0.33
CA LEU A 37 19.26 1.79 -0.23
C LEU A 37 19.87 2.96 0.52
N THR A 38 21.20 2.96 0.67
CA THR A 38 21.94 4.16 1.07
C THR A 38 22.32 4.98 -0.17
N SER A 39 22.55 6.28 0.01
CA SER A 39 23.05 7.15 -1.08
C SER A 39 24.24 6.51 -1.83
N GLY A 40 24.20 6.59 -3.16
CA GLY A 40 25.17 6.00 -4.07
C GLY A 40 24.88 4.54 -4.48
N GLN A 41 24.05 3.79 -3.75
CA GLN A 41 23.65 2.45 -4.16
C GLN A 41 22.67 2.49 -5.34
N SER A 42 22.63 1.39 -6.09
CA SER A 42 21.73 1.22 -7.23
C SER A 42 20.97 -0.09 -7.10
N GLN A 43 19.71 -0.09 -7.51
CA GLN A 43 18.89 -1.30 -7.61
C GLN A 43 18.15 -1.29 -8.95
N SER A 44 18.16 -2.44 -9.62
CA SER A 44 17.34 -2.67 -10.80
C SER A 44 16.14 -3.54 -10.43
N PHE A 45 15.01 -3.23 -11.07
CA PHE A 45 13.76 -3.97 -10.97
C PHE A 45 13.35 -4.38 -12.38
N GLU A 46 12.98 -5.64 -12.54
CA GLU A 46 12.53 -6.21 -13.80
C GLU A 46 11.19 -6.87 -13.57
N ALA A 47 10.19 -6.47 -14.34
CA ALA A 47 8.91 -7.15 -14.40
C ALA A 47 9.10 -8.37 -15.33
N VAL A 48 9.24 -9.56 -14.74
CA VAL A 48 9.38 -10.78 -15.54
C VAL A 48 8.13 -11.02 -16.40
N GLU A 49 8.25 -11.85 -17.43
CA GLU A 49 7.10 -12.17 -18.29
C GLU A 49 5.89 -12.65 -17.47
N GLY A 50 4.73 -12.03 -17.69
CA GLY A 50 3.50 -12.32 -16.94
C GLY A 50 3.34 -11.53 -15.63
N GLN A 51 4.22 -10.58 -15.33
CA GLN A 51 4.17 -9.73 -14.14
C GLN A 51 4.12 -8.24 -14.51
N GLU A 52 3.51 -7.44 -13.64
CA GLU A 52 3.68 -5.99 -13.62
C GLU A 52 4.22 -5.54 -12.25
N ILE A 53 4.87 -4.36 -12.23
CA ILE A 53 5.47 -3.80 -11.01
C ILE A 53 5.08 -2.33 -10.87
N CYS A 54 4.78 -1.88 -9.64
CA CYS A 54 4.79 -0.47 -9.28
C CYS A 54 5.84 -0.21 -8.18
N VAL A 55 6.90 0.51 -8.51
CA VAL A 55 7.95 0.92 -7.56
C VAL A 55 7.60 2.30 -7.00
N VAL A 56 7.18 2.38 -5.74
CA VAL A 56 6.85 3.64 -5.07
C VAL A 56 8.06 4.13 -4.27
N LEU A 57 8.47 5.38 -4.50
CA LEU A 57 9.48 6.04 -3.66
C LEU A 57 8.80 6.52 -2.37
N VAL A 58 8.79 5.67 -1.34
CA VAL A 58 8.20 5.99 -0.03
C VAL A 58 8.94 7.17 0.60
N SER A 59 10.26 7.23 0.47
CA SER A 59 11.07 8.38 0.84
C SER A 59 12.40 8.42 0.09
N GLY A 60 12.91 9.63 -0.11
CA GLY A 60 14.21 9.92 -0.71
C GLY A 60 14.15 10.20 -2.21
N LYS A 61 15.33 10.39 -2.81
CA LYS A 61 15.50 10.78 -4.21
C LYS A 61 16.41 9.84 -4.97
N ALA A 62 16.08 9.59 -6.23
CA ALA A 62 16.79 8.67 -7.10
C ALA A 62 16.95 9.27 -8.50
N ARG A 63 18.07 8.99 -9.18
CA ARG A 63 18.08 9.06 -10.64
C ARG A 63 17.49 7.78 -11.21
N ALA A 64 16.52 7.92 -12.09
CA ALA A 64 15.79 6.78 -12.65
C ALA A 64 16.09 6.60 -14.14
N THR A 65 16.18 5.34 -14.55
CA THR A 65 16.22 4.92 -15.95
C THR A 65 15.12 3.89 -16.15
N LEU A 66 14.28 4.07 -17.18
CA LEU A 66 13.16 3.19 -17.52
C LEU A 66 13.30 2.75 -18.96
N ALA A 67 13.30 1.43 -19.21
CA ALA A 67 13.47 0.87 -20.56
C ALA A 67 14.70 1.44 -21.33
N GLY A 68 15.78 1.77 -20.60
CA GLY A 68 17.01 2.35 -21.17
C GLY A 68 17.00 3.88 -21.32
N GLU A 69 15.87 4.55 -21.08
CA GLU A 69 15.77 6.01 -21.15
C GLU A 69 15.85 6.66 -19.77
N SER A 70 16.58 7.77 -19.67
CA SER A 70 16.70 8.52 -18.41
C SER A 70 15.41 9.29 -18.12
N LEU A 71 14.89 9.13 -16.90
CA LEU A 71 13.79 9.94 -16.36
C LEU A 71 14.31 11.14 -15.53
N GLY A 72 15.64 11.31 -15.42
CA GLY A 72 16.24 12.31 -14.55
C GLY A 72 16.18 11.93 -13.07
N GLU A 73 16.24 12.94 -12.20
CA GLU A 73 16.04 12.77 -10.76
C GLU A 73 14.53 12.80 -10.43
N ILE A 74 14.09 11.80 -9.67
CA ILE A 74 12.72 11.64 -9.18
C ILE A 74 12.74 11.46 -7.65
N GLY A 75 11.58 11.67 -7.02
CA GLY A 75 11.45 11.69 -5.56
C GLY A 75 11.57 13.11 -5.01
N GLU A 76 10.88 13.36 -3.89
CA GLU A 76 10.82 14.70 -3.28
C GLU A 76 10.84 14.61 -1.76
N ARG A 77 9.87 13.89 -1.19
CA ARG A 77 9.73 13.72 0.25
C ARG A 77 10.85 12.89 0.86
N MET A 78 11.32 13.29 2.04
CA MET A 78 12.34 12.58 2.81
C MET A 78 11.72 11.70 3.89
N SER A 79 10.43 11.89 4.16
CA SER A 79 9.60 11.05 5.01
C SER A 79 8.21 10.92 4.37
N PRO A 80 7.52 9.77 4.49
CA PRO A 80 6.10 9.71 4.09
C PRO A 80 5.29 10.78 4.85
N PHE A 81 5.65 11.08 6.10
CA PHE A 81 4.99 12.07 6.96
C PHE A 81 5.15 13.53 6.52
N ASP A 82 5.93 13.82 5.47
CA ASP A 82 5.92 15.12 4.81
C ASP A 82 4.56 15.40 4.13
N LYS A 83 3.71 14.36 3.98
CA LYS A 83 2.37 14.40 3.35
C LYS A 83 2.40 14.99 1.91
N ILE A 84 3.55 14.87 1.24
CA ILE A 84 3.72 15.19 -0.18
C ILE A 84 3.46 13.92 -1.00
N LYS A 85 2.74 14.06 -2.12
CA LYS A 85 2.46 12.97 -3.06
C LYS A 85 3.77 12.32 -3.55
N PRO A 86 3.85 10.98 -3.63
CA PRO A 86 5.09 10.30 -3.98
C PRO A 86 5.37 10.35 -5.49
N TYR A 87 6.57 9.92 -5.84
CA TYR A 87 6.85 9.43 -7.19
C TYR A 87 6.74 7.90 -7.20
N ALA A 88 6.27 7.35 -8.31
CA ALA A 88 6.31 5.91 -8.56
C ALA A 88 6.67 5.61 -10.02
N VAL A 89 7.15 4.40 -10.28
CA VAL A 89 7.44 3.90 -11.63
C VAL A 89 6.63 2.63 -11.85
N TYR A 90 5.74 2.63 -12.84
CA TYR A 90 5.01 1.45 -13.29
C TYR A 90 5.80 0.75 -14.39
N LEU A 91 5.97 -0.57 -14.25
CA LEU A 91 6.64 -1.46 -15.20
C LEU A 91 5.63 -2.45 -15.76
N SER A 92 5.56 -2.48 -17.08
CA SER A 92 4.85 -3.49 -17.84
C SER A 92 5.63 -4.81 -17.89
N SER A 93 4.95 -5.91 -18.21
CA SER A 93 5.57 -7.22 -18.38
C SER A 93 6.73 -7.18 -19.39
N GLY A 94 7.91 -7.60 -18.97
CA GLY A 94 9.15 -7.62 -19.76
C GLY A 94 10.00 -6.34 -19.68
N ASP A 95 9.50 -5.28 -19.05
CA ASP A 95 10.25 -4.02 -18.88
C ASP A 95 11.00 -3.98 -17.54
N GLY A 96 11.97 -3.07 -17.46
CA GLY A 96 12.75 -2.83 -16.25
C GLY A 96 13.05 -1.37 -15.99
N CYS A 97 13.32 -1.05 -14.72
CA CYS A 97 13.87 0.23 -14.32
C CYS A 97 15.08 0.06 -13.41
N THR A 98 15.96 1.06 -13.43
CA THR A 98 17.09 1.17 -12.51
C THR A 98 16.97 2.46 -11.74
N LEU A 99 17.08 2.38 -10.41
CA LEU A 99 17.11 3.53 -9.52
C LEU A 99 18.50 3.65 -8.87
N ASN A 100 19.15 4.79 -9.08
CA ASN A 100 20.39 5.16 -8.39
C ASN A 100 20.11 6.16 -7.28
N ALA A 101 20.32 5.74 -6.04
CA ALA A 101 20.05 6.49 -4.83
C ALA A 101 20.88 7.77 -4.76
N GLN A 102 20.22 8.95 -4.79
CA GLN A 102 20.88 10.24 -4.54
C GLN A 102 20.90 10.55 -3.04
N THR A 103 19.87 10.10 -2.33
CA THR A 103 19.79 10.07 -0.86
C THR A 103 19.61 8.64 -0.39
N ASP A 104 19.50 8.42 0.92
CA ASP A 104 18.92 7.17 1.39
C ASP A 104 17.50 7.03 0.83
N LEU A 105 17.15 5.82 0.39
CA LEU A 105 15.90 5.50 -0.28
C LEU A 105 15.15 4.42 0.48
N GLU A 106 13.84 4.62 0.60
CA GLU A 106 12.90 3.56 0.96
C GLU A 106 11.95 3.36 -0.21
N LEU A 107 11.99 2.18 -0.81
CA LEU A 107 11.25 1.82 -2.01
C LEU A 107 10.27 0.71 -1.68
N ALA A 108 8.99 0.92 -1.93
CA ALA A 108 7.99 -0.15 -1.90
C ALA A 108 7.83 -0.72 -3.31
N VAL A 109 7.93 -2.03 -3.45
CA VAL A 109 7.91 -2.72 -4.74
C VAL A 109 6.68 -3.62 -4.81
N CYS A 110 5.64 -3.11 -5.45
CA CYS A 110 4.32 -3.71 -5.56
C CYS A 110 4.28 -4.61 -6.81
N ARG A 111 3.85 -5.86 -6.68
CA ARG A 111 3.82 -6.85 -7.78
C ARG A 111 2.47 -7.53 -7.88
N ALA A 112 2.03 -7.76 -9.12
CA ALA A 112 0.88 -8.59 -9.44
C ALA A 112 1.06 -9.23 -10.83
N PRO A 113 0.20 -10.19 -11.23
CA PRO A 113 0.17 -10.66 -12.62
C PRO A 113 -0.07 -9.51 -13.59
N GLY A 114 0.70 -9.47 -14.68
CA GLY A 114 0.63 -8.43 -15.72
C GLY A 114 0.64 -9.04 -17.10
N LYS A 115 -0.24 -8.57 -17.99
CA LYS A 115 -0.38 -9.05 -19.37
C LYS A 115 0.45 -8.24 -20.36
N GLY A 116 0.97 -7.08 -19.94
CA GLY A 116 1.69 -6.16 -20.80
C GLY A 116 0.77 -5.21 -21.57
N THR A 117 -0.47 -5.02 -21.12
CA THR A 117 -1.48 -4.23 -21.86
C THR A 117 -1.16 -2.74 -21.85
N HIS A 118 -0.46 -2.27 -20.82
CA HIS A 118 -0.19 -0.85 -20.58
C HIS A 118 1.30 -0.55 -20.61
N PRO A 119 1.73 0.59 -21.18
CA PRO A 119 3.15 0.93 -21.26
C PRO A 119 3.71 1.27 -19.87
N SER A 120 4.98 0.94 -19.68
CA SER A 120 5.73 1.41 -18.52
C SER A 120 5.78 2.94 -18.48
N ARG A 121 5.67 3.53 -17.29
CA ARG A 121 5.61 4.99 -17.13
C ARG A 121 6.04 5.49 -15.77
N LEU A 122 6.47 6.74 -15.73
CA LEU A 122 6.55 7.51 -14.48
C LEU A 122 5.14 7.91 -14.03
N ILE A 123 4.86 7.71 -12.74
CA ILE A 123 3.70 8.26 -12.04
C ILE A 123 4.26 9.34 -11.12
N SER A 124 4.09 10.61 -11.49
CA SER A 124 4.61 11.74 -10.73
C SER A 124 3.52 12.34 -9.82
N PRO A 125 3.88 13.23 -8.88
CA PRO A 125 2.91 13.87 -7.99
C PRO A 125 1.74 14.56 -8.70
N LYS A 126 1.89 15.00 -9.95
CA LYS A 126 0.82 15.63 -10.74
C LYS A 126 -0.23 14.63 -11.22
N ASP A 127 0.13 13.36 -11.32
CA ASP A 127 -0.71 12.27 -11.84
C ASP A 127 -1.51 11.60 -10.71
N ILE A 128 -1.21 11.95 -9.45
CA ILE A 128 -1.78 11.33 -8.25
C ILE A 128 -2.87 12.24 -7.67
N GLY A 129 -4.08 11.67 -7.54
CA GLY A 129 -5.20 12.30 -6.84
C GLY A 129 -4.99 12.29 -5.33
N ALA A 130 -5.40 13.38 -4.67
CA ALA A 130 -5.36 13.51 -3.21
C ALA A 130 -6.72 13.93 -2.67
N GLU A 131 -7.13 13.36 -1.54
CA GLU A 131 -8.44 13.67 -0.94
C GLU A 131 -8.45 13.45 0.57
N HIS A 132 -9.30 14.21 1.25
CA HIS A 132 -9.67 13.94 2.64
C HIS A 132 -10.92 13.08 2.66
N ARG A 133 -10.88 11.96 3.40
CA ARG A 133 -12.03 11.08 3.62
C ARG A 133 -12.41 11.07 5.09
N GLY A 134 -13.70 10.96 5.39
CA GLY A 134 -14.24 10.84 6.76
C GLY A 134 -14.42 12.16 7.53
N ASN A 135 -14.92 12.07 8.76
CA ASN A 135 -15.19 13.20 9.67
C ASN A 135 -14.70 12.86 11.10
N GLY A 136 -14.29 13.89 11.85
CA GLY A 136 -13.64 13.78 13.17
C GLY A 136 -12.66 12.63 13.31
N ARG A 137 -12.94 11.71 14.24
CA ARG A 137 -12.07 10.54 14.53
C ARG A 137 -12.00 9.48 13.43
N ASN A 138 -12.65 9.71 12.29
CA ASN A 138 -12.54 8.87 11.09
C ASN A 138 -11.88 9.64 9.92
N GLN A 139 -11.29 10.81 10.17
CA GLN A 139 -10.60 11.59 9.14
C GLN A 139 -9.26 10.97 8.76
N ARG A 140 -9.01 10.93 7.45
CA ARG A 140 -7.76 10.48 6.86
C ARG A 140 -7.47 11.25 5.58
N PHE A 141 -6.19 11.33 5.24
CA PHE A 141 -5.73 11.91 3.98
C PHE A 141 -5.20 10.79 3.08
N VAL A 142 -5.62 10.78 1.82
CA VAL A 142 -5.40 9.66 0.90
C VAL A 142 -4.72 10.16 -0.37
N HIS A 143 -3.71 9.43 -0.84
CA HIS A 143 -3.15 9.59 -2.18
C HIS A 143 -3.39 8.33 -3.02
N ASN A 144 -4.16 8.48 -4.09
CA ASN A 144 -4.48 7.39 -5.00
C ASN A 144 -3.37 7.28 -6.07
N ILE A 145 -2.34 6.48 -5.79
CA ILE A 145 -1.11 6.38 -6.61
C ILE A 145 -1.40 5.68 -7.95
N LEU A 146 -2.14 4.56 -7.89
CA LEU A 146 -2.54 3.78 -9.06
C LEU A 146 -3.97 3.23 -8.84
N PRO A 147 -5.00 4.08 -8.92
CA PRO A 147 -6.40 3.69 -8.75
C PRO A 147 -6.94 2.88 -9.94
N ASP A 148 -8.14 2.31 -9.80
CA ASP A 148 -8.77 1.44 -10.81
C ASP A 148 -9.15 2.15 -12.12
N ASN A 149 -9.29 3.47 -12.09
CA ASN A 149 -9.52 4.31 -13.26
C ASN A 149 -8.22 4.73 -14.00
N GLU A 150 -7.04 4.38 -13.47
CA GLU A 150 -5.76 4.59 -14.13
C GLU A 150 -5.23 3.29 -14.76
N PRO A 151 -4.46 3.34 -15.87
CA PRO A 151 -4.03 2.14 -16.59
C PRO A 151 -3.06 1.23 -15.82
N ALA A 152 -3.46 -0.02 -15.56
CA ALA A 152 -2.62 -1.15 -15.13
C ALA A 152 -3.43 -2.46 -15.30
N ASP A 153 -2.76 -3.62 -15.38
CA ASP A 153 -3.45 -4.90 -15.62
C ASP A 153 -4.15 -5.41 -14.36
N SER A 154 -3.52 -5.30 -13.19
CA SER A 154 -4.02 -5.88 -11.91
C SER A 154 -3.86 -4.95 -10.70
N LEU A 155 -2.76 -4.22 -10.60
CA LEU A 155 -2.32 -3.46 -9.44
C LEU A 155 -3.26 -2.29 -9.14
N LEU A 156 -3.64 -2.19 -7.88
CA LEU A 156 -4.19 -1.00 -7.25
C LEU A 156 -3.24 -0.58 -6.14
N VAL A 157 -2.83 0.69 -6.11
CA VAL A 157 -1.88 1.22 -5.12
C VAL A 157 -2.38 2.53 -4.55
N VAL A 158 -2.46 2.61 -3.22
CA VAL A 158 -2.94 3.78 -2.49
C VAL A 158 -2.15 3.94 -1.21
N GLU A 159 -1.92 5.17 -0.78
CA GLU A 159 -1.38 5.44 0.56
C GLU A 159 -2.35 6.29 1.38
N VAL A 160 -2.35 6.06 2.69
CA VAL A 160 -3.28 6.68 3.63
C VAL A 160 -2.50 7.20 4.84
N TYR A 161 -2.85 8.40 5.25
CA TYR A 161 -2.40 9.05 6.47
C TYR A 161 -3.55 9.08 7.47
N THR A 162 -3.30 8.56 8.66
CA THR A 162 -4.24 8.54 9.77
C THR A 162 -3.58 9.19 10.97
N ASP A 163 -4.08 10.35 11.37
CA ASP A 163 -3.54 11.05 12.52
C ASP A 163 -3.79 10.25 13.82
N GLU A 164 -3.00 10.53 14.85
CA GLU A 164 -3.13 9.86 16.15
C GLU A 164 -4.55 9.93 16.75
N GLY A 165 -5.01 8.81 17.31
CA GLY A 165 -6.36 8.66 17.88
C GLY A 165 -7.51 8.57 16.85
N CYS A 166 -7.24 8.66 15.55
CA CYS A 166 -8.22 8.37 14.51
C CYS A 166 -8.26 6.88 14.14
N THR A 167 -9.35 6.47 13.48
CA THR A 167 -9.51 5.14 12.88
C THR A 167 -9.58 5.28 11.37
N SER A 168 -8.93 4.38 10.65
CA SER A 168 -8.94 4.31 9.19
C SER A 168 -9.16 2.87 8.71
N SER A 169 -9.28 2.69 7.39
CA SER A 169 -9.96 1.52 6.79
C SER A 169 -11.31 1.24 7.49
N TYR A 170 -11.94 2.31 7.95
CA TYR A 170 -13.18 2.34 8.73
C TYR A 170 -14.17 3.37 8.12
N PRO A 171 -15.49 3.12 8.13
CA PRO A 171 -16.19 1.92 8.61
C PRO A 171 -15.68 0.64 7.97
N SER A 172 -15.65 -0.44 8.74
CA SER A 172 -15.09 -1.73 8.32
C SER A 172 -15.66 -2.14 6.96
N HIS A 173 -14.78 -2.53 6.04
CA HIS A 173 -15.16 -3.01 4.71
C HIS A 173 -14.34 -4.24 4.34
N LYS A 174 -14.86 -5.04 3.41
CA LYS A 174 -14.21 -6.24 2.87
C LYS A 174 -14.33 -6.27 1.34
N HIS A 175 -13.37 -6.91 0.70
CA HIS A 175 -13.31 -7.19 -0.74
C HIS A 175 -12.70 -8.58 -0.90
N ASP A 176 -13.42 -9.59 -0.43
CA ASP A 176 -12.97 -10.98 -0.30
C ASP A 176 -13.82 -12.00 -1.07
N GLN A 177 -14.78 -11.51 -1.86
CA GLN A 177 -15.66 -12.31 -2.71
C GLN A 177 -15.64 -11.81 -4.16
N ASP A 178 -15.52 -12.74 -5.11
CA ASP A 178 -15.69 -12.47 -6.54
C ASP A 178 -17.19 -12.45 -6.90
N ASP A 179 -17.88 -11.35 -6.53
CA ASP A 179 -19.31 -11.13 -6.75
C ASP A 179 -19.60 -9.73 -7.38
N PRO A 180 -19.02 -9.39 -8.54
CA PRO A 180 -19.31 -8.12 -9.20
C PRO A 180 -20.78 -8.04 -9.64
N PRO A 181 -21.46 -6.88 -9.51
CA PRO A 181 -20.89 -5.56 -9.21
C PRO A 181 -20.89 -5.18 -7.71
N ASN A 182 -21.17 -6.12 -6.81
CA ASN A 182 -21.31 -5.81 -5.39
C ASN A 182 -19.94 -5.75 -4.70
N GLU A 183 -19.09 -6.74 -4.98
CA GLU A 183 -17.79 -6.91 -4.34
C GLU A 183 -16.82 -7.58 -5.32
N THR A 184 -15.54 -7.26 -5.21
CA THR A 184 -14.46 -7.95 -5.93
C THR A 184 -13.52 -8.62 -4.95
N LEU A 185 -13.00 -9.79 -5.33
CA LEU A 185 -11.93 -10.44 -4.58
C LEU A 185 -10.65 -9.65 -4.81
N LEU A 186 -10.16 -8.96 -3.79
CA LEU A 186 -8.89 -8.26 -3.78
C LEU A 186 -8.11 -8.69 -2.54
N GLU A 187 -6.98 -9.34 -2.77
CA GLU A 187 -5.96 -9.46 -1.72
C GLU A 187 -5.48 -8.06 -1.34
N GLU A 188 -5.00 -7.85 -0.11
CA GLU A 188 -4.43 -6.56 0.28
C GLU A 188 -3.26 -6.70 1.25
N THR A 189 -2.20 -5.91 1.02
CA THR A 189 -1.12 -5.69 2.00
C THR A 189 -1.19 -4.30 2.59
N TYR A 190 -0.78 -4.13 3.85
CA TYR A 190 -0.60 -2.85 4.52
C TYR A 190 0.86 -2.72 4.98
N TYR A 191 1.64 -1.84 4.36
CA TYR A 191 2.97 -1.49 4.87
C TYR A 191 2.89 -0.26 5.77
N HIS A 192 3.13 -0.43 7.06
CA HIS A 192 2.92 0.62 8.06
C HIS A 192 4.19 1.43 8.32
N ARG A 193 4.02 2.73 8.53
CA ARG A 193 5.01 3.64 9.11
C ARG A 193 4.37 4.40 10.27
N LEU A 194 5.16 4.68 11.30
CA LEU A 194 4.71 5.40 12.49
C LEU A 194 5.57 6.63 12.74
N ASN A 195 4.96 7.69 13.27
CA ASN A 195 5.67 8.90 13.67
C ASN A 195 5.18 9.39 15.05
N PRO A 196 6.04 9.42 16.08
CA PRO A 196 7.43 8.93 16.09
C PRO A 196 7.57 7.40 15.87
N GLU A 197 8.73 6.96 15.35
CA GLU A 197 8.93 5.59 14.82
C GLU A 197 8.83 4.45 15.85
N GLN A 198 8.97 4.74 17.15
CA GLN A 198 8.79 3.74 18.22
C GLN A 198 7.32 3.40 18.50
N GLY A 199 6.39 4.09 17.83
CA GLY A 199 4.96 3.88 17.97
C GLY A 199 4.46 2.55 17.43
N PHE A 200 3.17 2.33 17.64
CA PHE A 200 2.43 1.22 17.03
C PHE A 200 0.97 1.63 16.81
N CYS A 201 0.29 0.93 15.90
CA CYS A 201 -1.16 0.96 15.77
C CYS A 201 -1.74 -0.44 15.98
N PHE A 202 -3.06 -0.53 16.18
CA PHE A 202 -3.76 -1.81 16.16
C PHE A 202 -4.43 -1.99 14.80
N GLN A 203 -4.14 -3.11 14.14
CA GLN A 203 -4.92 -3.56 12.99
C GLN A 203 -5.62 -4.86 13.36
N ARG A 204 -6.93 -4.94 13.09
CA ARG A 204 -7.72 -6.13 13.31
C ARG A 204 -8.20 -6.67 11.97
N VAL A 205 -7.98 -7.95 11.68
CA VAL A 205 -8.50 -8.62 10.48
C VAL A 205 -9.50 -9.68 10.91
N TYR A 206 -10.76 -9.56 10.48
CA TYR A 206 -11.84 -10.44 10.96
C TYR A 206 -12.97 -10.65 9.95
N THR A 207 -13.66 -11.79 10.02
CA THR A 207 -14.86 -12.12 9.22
C THR A 207 -16.15 -11.96 10.03
N ASP A 208 -17.31 -11.92 9.37
CA ASP A 208 -18.61 -11.86 10.05
C ASP A 208 -18.78 -12.99 11.09
N ASP A 209 -18.39 -14.20 10.71
CA ASP A 209 -18.49 -15.41 11.54
C ASP A 209 -17.33 -15.60 12.54
N ARG A 210 -16.34 -14.70 12.53
CA ARG A 210 -15.14 -14.73 13.38
C ARG A 210 -14.30 -16.01 13.27
N THR A 211 -14.43 -16.74 12.16
CA THR A 211 -13.49 -17.84 11.85
C THR A 211 -12.08 -17.32 11.58
N LEU A 212 -11.96 -16.07 11.14
CA LEU A 212 -10.77 -15.26 11.25
C LEU A 212 -11.10 -14.06 12.17
N ASP A 213 -10.30 -13.83 13.20
CA ASP A 213 -10.40 -12.66 14.09
C ASP A 213 -9.07 -12.41 14.81
N GLU A 214 -8.16 -11.71 14.13
CA GLU A 214 -6.80 -11.48 14.60
C GLU A 214 -6.58 -9.99 14.86
N SER A 215 -6.13 -9.64 16.06
CA SER A 215 -5.74 -8.26 16.42
C SER A 215 -4.23 -8.18 16.63
N MET A 216 -3.59 -7.25 15.94
CA MET A 216 -2.13 -7.13 15.89
C MET A 216 -1.68 -5.75 16.33
N ALA A 217 -0.66 -5.69 17.20
CA ALA A 217 0.11 -4.47 17.44
C ALA A 217 1.19 -4.36 16.35
N VAL A 218 1.00 -3.38 15.46
CA VAL A 218 1.80 -3.18 14.24
C VAL A 218 2.75 -2.02 14.46
N TYR A 219 4.05 -2.25 14.28
CA TYR A 219 5.12 -1.27 14.51
C TYR A 219 5.66 -0.72 13.19
N ASP A 220 6.55 0.27 13.27
CA ASP A 220 7.16 0.90 12.10
C ASP A 220 7.84 -0.12 11.17
N ARG A 221 7.45 -0.05 9.90
CA ARG A 221 7.87 -0.91 8.78
C ARG A 221 7.40 -2.36 8.83
N ASP A 222 6.44 -2.68 9.68
CA ASP A 222 5.75 -3.97 9.62
C ASP A 222 4.77 -4.02 8.44
N VAL A 223 4.45 -5.24 8.00
CA VAL A 223 3.43 -5.49 6.97
C VAL A 223 2.32 -6.37 7.55
N VAL A 224 1.06 -5.97 7.34
CA VAL A 224 -0.10 -6.82 7.58
C VAL A 224 -0.66 -7.33 6.25
N GLN A 225 -0.99 -8.61 6.21
CA GLN A 225 -1.62 -9.29 5.07
C GLN A 225 -3.11 -9.46 5.36
N VAL A 226 -3.96 -9.07 4.42
CA VAL A 226 -5.42 -9.19 4.51
C VAL A 226 -5.88 -10.15 3.40
N PRO A 227 -5.96 -11.47 3.69
CA PRO A 227 -6.42 -12.44 2.70
C PRO A 227 -7.94 -12.45 2.55
N LYS A 228 -8.67 -11.97 3.58
CA LYS A 228 -10.14 -11.83 3.62
C LYS A 228 -10.58 -11.01 4.82
N GLY A 229 -11.86 -10.65 4.84
CA GLY A 229 -12.53 -10.03 5.97
C GLY A 229 -12.33 -8.51 6.08
N TYR A 230 -12.94 -7.97 7.13
CA TYR A 230 -12.82 -6.59 7.58
C TYR A 230 -11.46 -6.32 8.19
N HIS A 231 -10.91 -5.14 7.94
CA HIS A 231 -9.51 -4.86 8.28
C HIS A 231 -9.25 -3.40 8.77
N PRO A 232 -10.00 -2.88 9.76
CA PRO A 232 -9.79 -1.53 10.28
C PRO A 232 -8.44 -1.35 10.98
N VAL A 233 -7.95 -0.10 10.98
CA VAL A 233 -6.74 0.35 11.65
C VAL A 233 -7.09 1.40 12.69
N ALA A 234 -6.73 1.17 13.95
CA ALA A 234 -6.90 2.10 15.06
C ALA A 234 -5.53 2.63 15.49
N THR A 235 -5.32 3.94 15.37
CA THR A 235 -4.07 4.58 15.78
C THR A 235 -4.05 4.84 17.29
N VAL A 236 -2.85 5.00 17.85
CA VAL A 236 -2.65 5.25 19.29
C VAL A 236 -2.27 6.71 19.48
N ALA A 237 -2.76 7.31 20.57
CA ALA A 237 -2.42 8.69 20.91
C ALA A 237 -0.88 8.89 20.98
N GLY A 238 -0.41 9.99 20.40
CA GLY A 238 0.99 10.35 20.23
C GLY A 238 1.71 9.74 19.04
N TYR A 239 1.04 8.89 18.23
CA TYR A 239 1.65 8.21 17.08
C TYR A 239 0.80 8.33 15.82
N ASP A 240 1.20 9.23 14.92
CA ASP A 240 0.63 9.32 13.58
C ASP A 240 0.98 8.06 12.78
N SER A 241 0.03 7.62 11.96
CA SER A 241 0.16 6.42 11.13
C SER A 241 0.12 6.78 9.65
N TYR A 242 0.99 6.12 8.90
CA TYR A 242 0.95 6.04 7.45
C TYR A 242 0.91 4.58 7.06
N TYR A 243 0.15 4.24 6.02
CA TYR A 243 0.32 2.95 5.37
C TYR A 243 0.20 3.03 3.85
N LEU A 244 0.97 2.19 3.17
CA LEU A 244 0.88 1.96 1.73
C LEU A 244 0.18 0.62 1.49
N ASN A 245 -0.90 0.66 0.71
CA ASN A 245 -1.64 -0.52 0.28
C ASN A 245 -1.30 -0.93 -1.14
N VAL A 246 -1.31 -2.24 -1.33
CA VAL A 246 -1.30 -2.89 -2.64
C VAL A 246 -2.48 -3.84 -2.65
N MET A 247 -3.29 -3.76 -3.69
CA MET A 247 -4.38 -4.70 -3.95
C MET A 247 -4.26 -5.27 -5.37
N ALA A 248 -4.69 -6.51 -5.54
CA ALA A 248 -4.84 -7.17 -6.84
C ALA A 248 -5.79 -8.37 -6.70
N GLY A 249 -6.42 -8.75 -7.80
CA GLY A 249 -7.38 -9.84 -7.87
C GLY A 249 -7.75 -10.20 -9.30
N PRO A 250 -8.70 -11.12 -9.53
CA PRO A 250 -9.11 -11.52 -10.87
C PRO A 250 -9.77 -10.38 -11.66
N VAL A 251 -10.40 -9.43 -10.96
CA VAL A 251 -11.07 -8.26 -11.54
C VAL A 251 -10.47 -7.00 -10.92
N ARG A 252 -9.86 -6.15 -11.74
CA ARG A 252 -9.27 -4.88 -11.31
C ARG A 252 -10.33 -3.78 -11.16
N GLN A 253 -11.14 -3.87 -10.11
CA GLN A 253 -12.10 -2.85 -9.69
C GLN A 253 -12.15 -2.83 -8.17
N TRP A 254 -12.18 -1.66 -7.54
CA TRP A 254 -12.27 -1.57 -6.08
C TRP A 254 -13.74 -1.53 -5.63
N LEU A 255 -14.35 -2.71 -5.54
CA LEU A 255 -15.73 -2.91 -5.10
C LEU A 255 -15.70 -3.63 -3.75
N PHE A 256 -16.33 -3.05 -2.73
CA PHE A 256 -16.26 -3.55 -1.36
C PHE A 256 -17.61 -3.49 -0.65
N THR A 257 -17.79 -4.38 0.32
CA THR A 257 -18.97 -4.40 1.20
C THR A 257 -18.62 -3.86 2.58
N TRP A 258 -19.37 -2.87 3.07
CA TRP A 258 -19.27 -2.42 4.45
C TRP A 258 -19.89 -3.40 5.44
N GLU A 259 -19.30 -3.53 6.63
CA GLU A 259 -19.92 -4.21 7.76
C GLU A 259 -21.20 -3.50 8.19
N LYS A 260 -22.32 -4.24 8.14
CA LYS A 260 -23.68 -3.70 8.33
C LYS A 260 -23.82 -2.88 9.63
N ASP A 261 -23.24 -3.37 10.72
CA ASP A 261 -23.38 -2.76 12.05
C ASP A 261 -22.62 -1.43 12.20
N HIS A 262 -21.70 -1.12 11.29
CA HIS A 262 -20.85 0.08 11.34
C HIS A 262 -21.12 1.05 10.19
N GLN A 263 -21.98 0.68 9.23
CA GLN A 263 -22.34 1.53 8.07
C GLN A 263 -22.88 2.90 8.46
N TRP A 264 -23.56 3.02 9.61
CA TRP A 264 -24.14 4.29 10.08
C TRP A 264 -23.09 5.41 10.25
N VAL A 265 -21.82 5.07 10.46
CA VAL A 265 -20.70 6.03 10.56
C VAL A 265 -20.47 6.79 9.25
N ASN A 266 -20.90 6.26 8.10
CA ASN A 266 -20.84 6.96 6.81
C ASN A 266 -21.94 8.04 6.66
N THR A 267 -22.89 8.11 7.58
CA THR A 267 -24.04 9.02 7.48
C THR A 267 -23.80 10.36 8.17
N ASP A 268 -24.68 11.32 7.94
CA ASP A 268 -24.65 12.62 8.63
C ASP A 268 -24.95 12.53 10.14
N GLU A 269 -25.41 11.38 10.64
CA GLU A 269 -25.59 11.15 12.07
C GLU A 269 -24.26 11.22 12.82
N TYR A 270 -23.25 10.50 12.33
CA TYR A 270 -21.92 10.51 12.93
C TYR A 270 -21.24 11.87 12.85
N LYS A 271 -21.40 12.59 11.73
CA LYS A 271 -20.82 13.93 11.53
C LYS A 271 -21.29 14.97 12.56
N LYS A 272 -22.46 14.74 13.19
CA LYS A 272 -23.04 15.63 14.20
C LYS A 272 -22.61 15.29 15.63
N MET A 273 -21.84 14.21 15.82
CA MET A 273 -21.38 13.76 17.14
C MET A 273 -20.08 14.43 17.59
N ASP A 274 -19.33 15.08 16.69
CA ASP A 274 -18.17 15.95 16.99
C ASP A 274 -18.58 17.41 17.23
#